data_AF-A0A356KG79-F1
#
_entry.id   AF-A0A356KG79-F1
#
_cell.length_a   1.000
_cell.length_b   1.000
_cell.length_c   1.000
_cell.angle_alpha   90.00
_cell.angle_beta   90.00
_cell.angle_gamma   90.00
#
_symmetry.space_group_name_H-M   'P 1'
#
loop_
_entity.id
_entity.type
_entity.pdbx_description
1 polymer ?
#
loop_
_entity_poly.entity_id
_entity_poly.type
_entity_poly.pdbx_seq_one_letter_code
_entity_poly.pdbx_strand_id
1 'polypeptide(L)'
;MKLDAREPTGPLAEKWDRFRFDEKLLAPNNKRKFRVLIVGTGLAGASAAATMAEQGFDVYAFTHHDSPRRAHSVAAQGGINAAKNYQNDGDSVYRLFYDTVKGGDFRSRESNVYRLAQVSEHIIDQCVAQGVPFTREYGGLLANRSFGGAQVSRTFYCRGQTGQQLLLGAYSALNRQVARGGGKKGG
;
A
#
# COMPACT_ATOMS: atom_id res chain seq x y z
N MET A 1 24.33 -1.50 21.09
CA MET A 1 23.16 -2.21 20.55
C MET A 1 23.36 -2.38 19.04
N LYS A 2 23.56 -3.60 18.53
CA LYS A 2 23.61 -3.83 17.08
C LYS A 2 22.17 -3.79 16.55
N LEU A 3 21.87 -2.83 15.68
CA LEU A 3 20.59 -2.76 14.99
C LEU A 3 20.62 -3.77 13.84
N ASP A 4 20.00 -4.93 14.03
CA ASP A 4 19.77 -5.89 12.95
C ASP A 4 18.52 -5.46 12.16
N ALA A 5 18.73 -5.02 10.93
CA ALA A 5 17.66 -4.56 10.06
C ALA A 5 16.84 -5.70 9.44
N ARG A 6 17.32 -6.96 9.52
CA ARG A 6 16.73 -8.14 8.88
C ARG A 6 16.33 -7.92 7.42
N GLU A 7 17.11 -7.12 6.70
CA GLU A 7 16.90 -6.89 5.28
C GLU A 7 17.44 -8.04 4.44
N PRO A 8 16.84 -8.35 3.27
CA PRO A 8 17.39 -9.36 2.39
C PRO A 8 18.78 -8.97 1.90
N THR A 9 19.62 -9.97 1.58
CA THR A 9 20.98 -9.75 1.12
C THR A 9 21.05 -9.56 -0.41
N GLY A 10 22.17 -9.04 -0.91
CA GLY A 10 22.43 -8.89 -2.34
C GLY A 10 22.24 -7.45 -2.88
N PRO A 11 22.40 -7.26 -4.20
CA PRO A 11 22.31 -5.96 -4.86
C PRO A 11 20.93 -5.33 -4.68
N LEU A 12 20.87 -4.01 -4.42
CA LEU A 12 19.62 -3.31 -4.09
C LEU A 12 18.48 -3.56 -5.09
N ALA A 13 18.81 -3.51 -6.39
CA ALA A 13 17.82 -3.63 -7.47
C ALA A 13 17.13 -5.00 -7.52
N GLU A 14 17.82 -6.05 -7.08
CA GLU A 14 17.35 -7.44 -7.14
C GLU A 14 16.99 -8.00 -5.76
N LYS A 15 17.36 -7.28 -4.69
CA LYS A 15 17.30 -7.71 -3.29
C LYS A 15 15.95 -8.33 -2.93
N TRP A 16 14.87 -7.64 -3.27
CA TRP A 16 13.51 -8.07 -2.94
C TRP A 16 12.91 -9.08 -3.91
N ASP A 17 13.37 -9.11 -5.15
CA ASP A 17 12.93 -10.08 -6.14
C ASP A 17 13.55 -11.45 -5.86
N ARG A 18 14.83 -11.48 -5.52
CA ARG A 18 15.52 -12.67 -5.00
C ARG A 18 14.89 -13.17 -3.71
N PHE A 19 14.64 -12.27 -2.75
CA PHE A 19 13.98 -12.66 -1.49
C PHE A 19 12.64 -13.36 -1.72
N ARG A 20 11.81 -12.83 -2.64
CA ARG A 20 10.51 -13.45 -2.98
C ARG A 20 10.67 -14.82 -3.65
N PHE A 21 11.73 -15.03 -4.43
CA PHE A 21 12.01 -16.29 -5.10
C PHE A 21 12.52 -17.35 -4.11
N ASP A 22 13.40 -16.95 -3.19
CA ASP A 22 14.02 -17.83 -2.21
C ASP A 22 13.10 -18.16 -1.02
N GLU A 23 12.05 -17.36 -0.78
CA GLU A 23 11.11 -17.57 0.31
C GLU A 23 10.30 -18.86 0.16
N LYS A 24 10.13 -19.58 1.28
CA LYS A 24 9.30 -20.78 1.32
C LYS A 24 7.83 -20.42 1.12
N LEU A 25 7.23 -20.92 0.03
CA LEU A 25 5.82 -20.71 -0.25
C LEU A 25 4.94 -21.46 0.76
N LEU A 26 3.92 -20.76 1.26
CA LEU A 26 2.87 -21.34 2.10
C LEU A 26 1.75 -21.90 1.21
N ALA A 27 1.58 -23.22 1.26
CA ALA A 27 0.47 -23.89 0.56
C ALA A 27 -0.90 -23.32 1.02
N PRO A 28 -1.87 -23.11 0.12
CA PRO A 28 -3.18 -22.51 0.46
C PRO A 28 -3.88 -23.19 1.64
N ASN A 29 -3.82 -24.52 1.72
CA ASN A 29 -4.45 -25.30 2.80
C ASN A 29 -3.83 -25.03 4.18
N ASN A 30 -2.57 -24.61 4.23
CA ASN A 30 -1.88 -24.31 5.49
C ASN A 30 -2.13 -22.88 5.99
N LYS A 31 -2.62 -21.96 5.13
CA LYS A 31 -2.80 -20.55 5.51
C LYS A 31 -3.77 -20.35 6.68
N ARG A 32 -4.83 -21.16 6.74
CA ARG A 32 -5.82 -21.16 7.84
C ARG A 32 -5.26 -21.58 9.20
N LYS A 33 -4.10 -22.23 9.25
CA LYS A 33 -3.44 -22.63 10.50
C LYS A 33 -2.79 -21.44 11.20
N PHE A 34 -2.54 -20.36 10.47
CA PHE A 34 -1.90 -19.15 11.00
C PHE A 34 -2.96 -18.12 11.37
N ARG A 35 -2.85 -17.64 12.61
CA ARG A 35 -3.66 -16.53 13.12
C ARG A 35 -2.87 -15.23 12.99
N VAL A 36 -3.49 -14.23 12.38
CA VAL A 36 -2.89 -12.92 12.14
C VAL A 36 -3.67 -11.89 12.94
N LEU A 37 -2.98 -11.23 13.87
CA LEU A 37 -3.53 -10.15 14.67
C LEU A 37 -3.11 -8.81 14.05
N ILE A 38 -4.08 -7.97 13.71
CA ILE A 38 -3.86 -6.63 13.17
C ILE A 38 -4.44 -5.61 14.15
N VAL A 39 -3.57 -4.72 14.63
CA VAL A 39 -3.92 -3.65 15.55
C VAL A 39 -3.98 -2.34 14.76
N GLY A 40 -5.18 -1.78 14.65
CA GLY A 40 -5.51 -0.60 13.87
C GLY A 40 -6.27 -0.92 12.59
N THR A 41 -7.34 -0.18 12.31
CA THR A 41 -8.17 -0.31 11.11
C THR A 41 -8.12 0.94 10.23
N GLY A 42 -7.03 1.72 10.33
CA GLY A 42 -6.71 2.77 9.36
C GLY A 42 -6.35 2.20 7.99
N LEU A 43 -5.86 3.03 7.07
CA LEU A 43 -5.64 2.62 5.67
C LEU A 43 -4.72 1.38 5.57
N ALA A 44 -3.58 1.38 6.26
CA ALA A 44 -2.65 0.25 6.24
C ALA A 44 -3.25 -1.02 6.87
N GLY A 45 -3.86 -0.89 8.05
CA GLY A 45 -4.41 -2.03 8.79
C GLY A 45 -5.62 -2.66 8.11
N ALA A 46 -6.53 -1.83 7.59
CA ALA A 46 -7.70 -2.31 6.83
C ALA A 46 -7.27 -3.01 5.54
N SER A 47 -6.34 -2.44 4.78
CA SER A 47 -5.79 -3.07 3.57
C SER A 47 -5.08 -4.38 3.88
N ALA A 48 -4.22 -4.40 4.90
CA ALA A 48 -3.53 -5.63 5.31
C ALA A 48 -4.52 -6.71 5.76
N ALA A 49 -5.52 -6.35 6.57
CA ALA A 49 -6.52 -7.30 7.04
C ALA A 49 -7.37 -7.87 5.90
N ALA A 50 -7.79 -7.03 4.96
CA ALA A 50 -8.53 -7.46 3.78
C ALA A 50 -7.69 -8.42 2.92
N THR A 51 -6.45 -8.05 2.58
CA THR A 51 -5.58 -8.87 1.73
C THR A 51 -5.20 -10.20 2.39
N MET A 52 -4.90 -10.21 3.70
CA MET A 52 -4.58 -11.45 4.41
C MET A 52 -5.80 -12.37 4.52
N ALA A 53 -6.98 -11.81 4.78
CA ALA A 53 -8.21 -12.60 4.81
C ALA A 53 -8.57 -13.16 3.42
N GLU A 54 -8.36 -12.39 2.34
CA GLU A 54 -8.53 -12.85 0.95
C GLU A 54 -7.61 -14.02 0.61
N GLN A 55 -6.40 -14.04 1.15
CA GLN A 55 -5.47 -15.14 0.98
C GLN A 55 -5.84 -16.39 1.81
N GLY A 56 -6.81 -16.31 2.71
CA GLY A 56 -7.30 -17.43 3.51
C GLY A 56 -6.64 -17.60 4.89
N PHE A 57 -6.00 -16.55 5.43
CA PHE A 57 -5.51 -16.53 6.81
C PHE A 57 -6.66 -16.30 7.81
N ASP A 58 -6.51 -16.76 9.06
CA ASP A 58 -7.45 -16.42 10.15
C ASP A 58 -7.06 -15.04 10.74
N VAL A 59 -7.77 -13.99 10.35
CA VAL A 59 -7.40 -12.60 10.66
C VAL A 59 -8.32 -12.00 11.72
N TYR A 60 -7.72 -11.45 12.77
CA TYR A 60 -8.36 -10.64 13.80
C TYR A 60 -7.91 -9.19 13.65
N ALA A 61 -8.85 -8.28 13.37
CA ALA A 61 -8.58 -6.85 13.28
C ALA A 61 -9.21 -6.13 14.46
N PHE A 62 -8.39 -5.46 15.27
CA PHE A 62 -8.81 -4.68 16.44
C PHE A 62 -8.55 -3.20 16.21
N THR A 63 -9.45 -2.35 16.69
CA THR A 63 -9.21 -0.90 16.72
C THR A 63 -9.90 -0.31 17.94
N HIS A 64 -9.31 0.74 18.50
CA HIS A 64 -9.95 1.49 19.57
C HIS A 64 -11.01 2.47 19.04
N HIS A 65 -11.02 2.78 17.74
CA HIS A 65 -11.98 3.74 17.19
C HIS A 65 -13.34 3.08 16.95
N ASP A 66 -14.43 3.68 17.44
CA ASP A 66 -15.80 3.18 17.19
C ASP A 66 -16.15 3.11 15.70
N SER A 67 -15.46 3.89 14.87
CA SER A 67 -15.57 3.80 13.42
C SER A 67 -14.19 3.95 12.76
N PRO A 68 -13.86 3.10 11.78
CA PRO A 68 -12.63 3.25 10.99
C PRO A 68 -12.54 4.57 10.25
N ARG A 69 -13.66 5.26 10.02
CA ARG A 69 -13.69 6.64 9.46
C ARG A 69 -13.00 7.67 10.36
N ARG A 70 -12.77 7.37 11.64
CA ARG A 70 -12.03 8.24 12.57
C ARG A 70 -10.52 8.04 12.53
N ALA A 71 -10.02 7.08 11.76
CA ALA A 71 -8.58 6.95 11.55
C ALA A 71 -8.04 8.20 10.83
N HIS A 72 -6.89 8.72 11.27
CA HIS A 72 -6.29 9.93 10.70
C HIS A 72 -5.99 9.81 9.19
N SER A 73 -5.93 8.59 8.64
CA SER A 73 -5.86 8.36 7.19
C SER A 73 -6.97 9.08 6.41
N VAL A 74 -8.13 9.34 7.00
CA VAL A 74 -9.24 10.08 6.37
C VAL A 74 -8.86 11.51 6.01
N ALA A 75 -7.96 12.13 6.78
CA ALA A 75 -7.57 13.52 6.62
C ALA A 75 -6.55 13.76 5.51
N ALA A 76 -6.01 12.71 4.87
CA ALA A 76 -5.07 12.88 3.78
C ALA A 76 -5.75 13.48 2.54
N GLN A 77 -5.18 14.56 1.99
CA GLN A 77 -5.75 15.27 0.83
C GLN A 77 -4.86 15.15 -0.41
N GLY A 78 -3.54 15.19 -0.20
CA GLY A 78 -2.48 15.30 -1.21
C GLY A 78 -2.51 14.27 -2.33
N GLY A 79 -2.87 13.02 -2.04
CA GLY A 79 -2.82 11.94 -3.00
C GLY A 79 -1.81 10.88 -2.60
N ILE A 80 -1.52 9.98 -3.54
CA ILE A 80 -0.58 8.87 -3.38
C ILE A 80 0.41 8.90 -4.54
N ASN A 81 1.71 8.84 -4.22
CA ASN A 81 2.76 8.75 -5.22
C ASN A 81 2.93 7.30 -5.68
N ALA A 82 3.01 7.09 -6.98
CA ALA A 82 3.38 5.79 -7.53
C ALA A 82 4.15 5.95 -8.84
N ALA A 83 5.07 5.01 -9.10
CA ALA A 83 5.93 4.99 -10.28
C ALA A 83 5.17 4.52 -11.54
N LYS A 84 3.97 5.04 -11.77
CA LYS A 84 3.07 4.60 -12.84
C LYS A 84 2.95 5.68 -13.93
N ASN A 85 3.61 5.42 -15.05
CA ASN A 85 3.81 6.37 -16.12
C ASN A 85 2.70 6.34 -17.18
N TYR A 86 1.52 6.91 -16.88
CA TYR A 86 0.44 7.03 -17.86
C TYR A 86 0.66 8.15 -18.88
N GLN A 87 1.27 9.25 -18.46
CA GLN A 87 1.47 10.46 -19.28
C GLN A 87 2.74 10.40 -20.15
N ASN A 88 3.48 9.29 -20.08
CA ASN A 88 4.76 9.08 -20.74
C ASN A 88 5.81 10.19 -20.44
N ASP A 89 5.89 10.63 -19.19
CA ASP A 89 6.83 11.65 -18.69
C ASP A 89 8.22 11.09 -18.31
N GLY A 90 8.43 9.81 -18.62
CA GLY A 90 9.62 9.05 -18.31
C GLY A 90 9.69 8.59 -16.84
N ASP A 91 8.57 8.56 -16.11
CA ASP A 91 8.58 8.06 -14.75
C ASP A 91 9.06 6.60 -14.67
N SER A 92 9.79 6.28 -13.61
CA SER A 92 10.35 4.96 -13.34
C SER A 92 10.46 4.68 -11.85
N VAL A 93 10.54 3.40 -11.51
CA VAL A 93 10.77 2.93 -10.13
C VAL A 93 12.00 3.59 -9.53
N TYR A 94 13.09 3.70 -10.30
CA TYR A 94 14.33 4.29 -9.82
C TYR A 94 14.19 5.80 -9.52
N ARG A 95 13.40 6.54 -10.32
CA ARG A 95 13.14 7.97 -10.05
C ARG A 95 12.35 8.14 -8.74
N LEU A 96 11.31 7.33 -8.51
CA LEU A 96 10.56 7.37 -7.25
C LEU A 96 11.46 7.02 -6.05
N PHE A 97 12.30 6.01 -6.21
CA PHE A 97 13.30 5.62 -5.21
C PHE A 97 14.25 6.78 -4.89
N TYR A 98 14.85 7.40 -5.91
CA TYR A 98 15.79 8.50 -5.76
C TYR A 98 15.15 9.72 -5.07
N ASP A 99 13.96 10.14 -5.52
CA ASP A 99 13.22 11.25 -4.92
C ASP A 99 12.91 10.97 -3.44
N THR A 100 12.60 9.72 -3.09
CA THR A 100 12.28 9.33 -1.70
C THR A 100 13.53 9.28 -0.82
N VAL A 101 14.66 8.77 -1.31
CA VAL A 101 15.92 8.77 -0.56
C VAL A 101 16.43 10.19 -0.33
N LYS A 102 16.42 11.03 -1.38
CA LYS A 102 16.79 12.44 -1.29
C LYS A 102 15.85 13.22 -0.38
N GLY A 103 14.55 13.03 -0.51
CA GLY A 103 13.54 13.67 0.34
C GLY A 103 13.63 13.24 1.82
N GLY A 104 14.12 12.03 2.07
CA GLY A 104 14.42 11.53 3.41
C GLY A 104 15.80 11.90 3.95
N ASP A 105 16.48 12.87 3.32
CA ASP A 105 17.83 13.35 3.70
C ASP A 105 18.86 12.21 3.78
N PHE A 106 18.74 11.19 2.92
CA PHE A 106 19.60 9.99 2.90
C PHE A 106 19.59 9.18 4.21
N ARG A 107 18.64 9.44 5.11
CA ARG A 107 18.44 8.70 6.37
C ARG A 107 17.50 7.51 6.24
N SER A 108 16.86 7.37 5.08
CA SER A 108 15.92 6.30 4.80
C SER A 108 16.65 5.00 4.48
N ARG A 109 16.07 3.86 4.88
CA ARG A 109 16.61 2.54 4.52
C ARG A 109 16.35 2.26 3.04
N GLU A 110 17.41 2.32 2.23
CA GLU A 110 17.34 2.19 0.77
C GLU A 110 16.64 0.89 0.34
N SER A 111 16.92 -0.22 1.00
CA SER A 111 16.27 -1.52 0.75
C SER A 111 14.74 -1.40 0.78
N ASN A 112 14.19 -0.82 1.84
CA ASN A 112 12.74 -0.66 2.02
C ASN A 112 12.15 0.37 1.06
N VAL A 113 12.87 1.47 0.81
CA VAL A 113 12.42 2.51 -0.12
C VAL A 113 12.34 1.96 -1.54
N TYR A 114 13.32 1.14 -1.95
CA TYR A 114 13.30 0.51 -3.27
C TYR A 114 12.10 -0.42 -3.43
N ARG A 115 11.79 -1.23 -2.40
CA ARG A 115 10.59 -2.07 -2.39
C ARG A 115 9.30 -1.26 -2.48
N LEU A 116 9.21 -0.16 -1.73
CA LEU A 116 8.08 0.76 -1.79
C LEU A 116 7.87 1.25 -3.23
N ALA A 117 8.94 1.68 -3.89
CA ALA A 117 8.87 2.16 -5.27
C ALA A 117 8.41 1.05 -6.23
N GLN A 118 8.98 -0.16 -6.14
CA GLN A 118 8.59 -1.32 -6.97
C GLN A 118 7.10 -1.68 -6.80
N VAL A 119 6.59 -1.68 -5.56
CA VAL A 119 5.21 -2.11 -5.27
C VAL A 119 4.18 -1.01 -5.57
N SER A 120 4.61 0.26 -5.60
CA SER A 120 3.71 1.41 -5.73
C SER A 120 2.79 1.34 -6.95
N GLU A 121 3.26 0.82 -8.08
CA GLU A 121 2.47 0.68 -9.31
C GLU A 121 1.26 -0.22 -9.10
N HIS A 122 1.47 -1.40 -8.52
CA HIS A 122 0.42 -2.37 -8.23
C HIS A 122 -0.59 -1.88 -7.19
N ILE A 123 -0.16 -1.02 -6.26
CA ILE A 123 -1.06 -0.44 -5.25
C ILE A 123 -2.11 0.47 -5.90
N ILE A 124 -1.73 1.25 -6.92
CA ILE A 124 -2.70 2.08 -7.65
C ILE A 124 -3.75 1.21 -8.32
N ASP A 125 -3.33 0.13 -8.98
CA ASP A 125 -4.26 -0.81 -9.62
C ASP A 125 -5.19 -1.47 -8.61
N GLN A 126 -4.66 -1.87 -7.45
CA GLN A 126 -5.45 -2.42 -6.36
C GLN A 126 -6.50 -1.40 -5.87
N CYS A 127 -6.12 -0.14 -5.68
CA CYS A 127 -7.06 0.90 -5.26
C CYS A 127 -8.14 1.16 -6.30
N VAL A 128 -7.80 1.19 -7.60
CA VAL A 128 -8.80 1.29 -8.68
C VAL A 128 -9.74 0.09 -8.68
N ALA A 129 -9.22 -1.13 -8.51
CA ALA A 129 -10.03 -2.35 -8.44
C ALA A 129 -10.96 -2.39 -7.22
N GLN A 130 -10.57 -1.74 -6.12
CA GLN A 130 -11.41 -1.53 -4.94
C GLN A 130 -12.46 -0.43 -5.12
N GLY A 131 -12.50 0.22 -6.28
CA GLY A 131 -13.48 1.26 -6.62
C GLY A 131 -13.11 2.65 -6.13
N VAL A 132 -11.83 2.91 -5.80
CA VAL A 132 -11.39 4.26 -5.42
C VAL A 132 -11.50 5.19 -6.64
N PRO A 133 -12.29 6.28 -6.55
CA PRO A 133 -12.58 7.16 -7.67
C PRO A 133 -11.45 8.17 -7.90
N PHE A 134 -10.29 7.69 -8.36
CA PHE A 134 -9.21 8.56 -8.79
C PHE A 134 -9.66 9.49 -9.91
N THR A 135 -9.12 10.71 -9.89
CA THR A 135 -9.34 11.69 -10.95
C THR A 135 -8.85 11.12 -12.27
N ARG A 136 -9.61 11.33 -13.34
CA ARG A 136 -9.29 10.86 -14.69
C ARG A 136 -9.16 12.02 -15.64
N GLU A 137 -8.32 11.85 -16.64
CA GLU A 137 -8.23 12.74 -17.79
C GLU A 137 -9.36 12.45 -18.77
N TYR A 138 -9.53 13.33 -19.76
CA TYR A 138 -10.54 13.17 -20.80
C TYR A 138 -10.40 11.82 -21.56
N GLY A 139 -9.16 11.34 -21.74
CA GLY A 139 -8.88 10.03 -22.34
C GLY A 139 -9.19 8.82 -21.46
N GLY A 140 -9.71 9.01 -20.25
CA GLY A 140 -10.10 7.93 -19.33
C GLY A 140 -8.96 7.31 -18.52
N LEU A 141 -7.71 7.69 -18.78
CA LEU A 141 -6.55 7.35 -17.94
C LEU A 141 -6.60 8.11 -16.61
N LEU A 142 -5.89 7.59 -15.61
CA LEU A 142 -5.78 8.25 -14.32
C LEU A 142 -4.94 9.53 -14.46
N ALA A 143 -5.43 10.62 -13.89
CA ALA A 143 -4.76 11.91 -13.90
C ALA A 143 -3.75 12.01 -12.75
N ASN A 144 -2.58 12.56 -13.05
CA ASN A 144 -1.55 12.85 -12.07
C ASN A 144 -1.49 14.36 -11.79
N ARG A 145 -0.96 14.73 -10.63
CA ARG A 145 -0.60 16.12 -10.34
C ARG A 145 0.82 16.22 -9.81
N SER A 146 1.40 17.40 -9.94
CA SER A 146 2.69 17.72 -9.35
C SER A 146 2.57 17.84 -7.84
N PHE A 147 3.63 17.43 -7.13
CA PHE A 147 3.71 17.50 -5.69
C PHE A 147 5.15 17.84 -5.27
N GLY A 148 5.30 18.48 -4.11
CA GLY A 148 6.62 18.91 -3.63
C GLY A 148 7.58 17.73 -3.47
N GLY A 149 8.82 17.89 -3.92
CA GLY A 149 9.88 16.89 -3.77
C GLY A 149 9.87 15.75 -4.81
N ALA A 150 8.95 15.77 -5.78
CA ALA A 150 8.96 14.86 -6.91
C ALA A 150 9.50 15.56 -8.17
N GLN A 151 10.33 14.86 -8.95
CA GLN A 151 10.84 15.36 -10.23
C GLN A 151 9.81 15.32 -11.36
N VAL A 152 8.84 14.42 -11.27
CA VAL A 152 7.77 14.22 -12.27
C VAL A 152 6.40 14.16 -11.61
N SER A 153 5.34 14.36 -12.40
CA SER A 153 3.96 14.35 -11.91
C SER A 153 3.48 12.92 -11.70
N ARG A 154 3.65 12.41 -10.47
CA ARG A 154 3.39 11.01 -10.10
C ARG A 154 2.32 10.82 -9.01
N THR A 155 1.65 11.89 -8.62
CA THR A 155 0.70 11.88 -7.50
C THR A 155 -0.73 11.64 -8.02
N PHE A 156 -1.28 10.47 -7.73
CA PHE A 156 -2.67 10.12 -8.00
C PHE A 156 -3.58 10.68 -6.89
N TYR A 157 -4.70 11.30 -7.27
CA TYR A 157 -5.53 12.04 -6.33
C TYR A 157 -7.04 11.92 -6.62
N CYS A 158 -7.85 12.09 -5.59
CA CYS A 158 -9.31 12.20 -5.67
C CYS A 158 -9.73 13.60 -5.18
N ARG A 159 -9.62 14.61 -6.04
CA ARG A 159 -9.80 16.02 -5.66
C ARG A 159 -9.02 16.37 -4.38
N GLY A 160 -9.69 16.85 -3.33
CA GLY A 160 -9.11 17.14 -2.02
C GLY A 160 -9.38 16.09 -0.94
N GLN A 161 -9.87 14.89 -1.30
CA GLN A 161 -10.36 13.88 -0.36
C GLN A 161 -9.74 12.49 -0.58
N THR A 162 -8.52 12.43 -1.09
CA THR A 162 -7.89 11.15 -1.47
C THR A 162 -7.82 10.15 -0.31
N GLY A 163 -7.47 10.59 0.89
CA GLY A 163 -7.39 9.77 2.09
C GLY A 163 -8.73 9.16 2.48
N GLN A 164 -9.80 9.97 2.45
CA GLN A 164 -11.15 9.51 2.71
C GLN A 164 -11.56 8.42 1.70
N GLN A 165 -11.30 8.63 0.41
CA GLN A 165 -11.66 7.67 -0.63
C GLN A 165 -10.88 6.36 -0.53
N LEU A 166 -9.56 6.44 -0.29
CA LEU A 166 -8.71 5.27 -0.08
C LEU A 166 -9.15 4.45 1.13
N LEU A 167 -9.44 5.13 2.25
CA LEU A 167 -9.89 4.47 3.47
C LEU A 167 -11.24 3.78 3.30
N LEU A 168 -12.18 4.41 2.57
CA LEU A 168 -13.47 3.79 2.25
C LEU A 168 -13.30 2.55 1.36
N GLY A 169 -12.41 2.59 0.36
CA GLY A 169 -12.08 1.44 -0.49
C GLY A 169 -11.50 0.27 0.31
N ALA A 170 -10.46 0.52 1.11
CA ALA A 170 -9.84 -0.48 1.97
C ALA A 170 -10.83 -1.07 3.00
N TYR A 171 -11.64 -0.21 3.62
CA TYR A 171 -12.63 -0.65 4.60
C TYR A 171 -13.77 -1.46 3.98
N SER A 172 -14.21 -1.09 2.77
CA SER A 172 -15.19 -1.87 2.01
C SER A 172 -14.66 -3.28 1.70
N ALA A 173 -13.39 -3.38 1.28
CA ALA A 173 -12.74 -4.67 1.08
C ALA A 173 -12.67 -5.49 2.38
N LEU A 174 -12.30 -4.87 3.50
CA LEU A 174 -12.30 -5.53 4.80
C LEU A 174 -13.71 -6.03 5.20
N ASN A 175 -14.73 -5.19 5.07
CA ASN A 175 -16.11 -5.58 5.42
C ASN A 175 -16.60 -6.74 4.55
N ARG A 176 -16.20 -6.79 3.28
CA ARG A 176 -16.50 -7.93 2.39
C ARG A 176 -15.91 -9.23 2.94
N GLN A 177 -14.69 -9.19 3.48
CA GLN A 177 -14.07 -10.38 4.10
C GLN A 177 -14.72 -10.77 5.43
N VAL A 178 -15.14 -9.78 6.22
CA VAL A 178 -15.92 -10.03 7.45
C VAL A 178 -17.26 -10.71 7.11
N ALA A 179 -17.97 -10.21 6.10
CA ALA A 179 -19.23 -10.81 5.63
C ALA A 179 -19.06 -12.23 5.09
N ARG A 180 -17.90 -12.56 4.52
CA ARG A 180 -17.55 -13.91 4.06
C ARG A 180 -17.07 -14.85 5.18
N GLY A 181 -16.97 -14.36 6.42
CA GLY A 181 -16.48 -15.12 7.57
C GLY A 181 -14.95 -15.27 7.65
N GLY A 182 -14.19 -14.60 6.78
CA GLY A 182 -12.71 -14.66 6.74
C GLY A 182 -12.01 -13.64 7.64
N GLY A 183 -12.70 -12.59 8.08
CA GLY A 183 -12.18 -11.61 9.03
C GLY A 183 -13.10 -11.49 10.24
N LYS A 184 -12.58 -11.70 11.45
CA LYS A 184 -13.33 -11.45 12.68
C LYS A 184 -12.98 -10.05 13.19
N LYS A 185 -13.98 -9.17 13.32
CA LYS A 185 -13.83 -7.91 14.04
C LYS A 185 -13.98 -8.21 15.53
N GLY A 186 -12.90 -8.05 16.27
CA GLY A 186 -12.96 -7.99 17.73
C GLY A 186 -13.29 -6.56 18.14
N GLY A 187 -14.37 -6.41 18.90
CA GLY A 187 -14.68 -5.18 19.62
C GLY A 187 -13.69 -4.94 20.76
#